data_AF-A0A7J6UUB3-F1
#
_entry.id   AF-A0A7J6UUB3-F1
#
_cell.length_a   1.000
_cell.length_b   1.000
_cell.length_c   1.000
_cell.angle_alpha   90.00
_cell.angle_beta   90.00
_cell.angle_gamma   90.00
#
_symmetry.space_group_name_H-M   'P 1'
#
loop_
_entity.id
_entity.type
_entity.pdbx_description
1 polymer ?
#
loop_
_entity_poly.entity_id
_entity_poly.type
_entity_poly.pdbx_seq_one_letter_code
_entity_poly.pdbx_strand_id
1 'polypeptide(L)'
;MHNSTSIRVAKRLARKKSERVTYLIAALMSSLGITSMAILAVYYRFSWQMEGGEVPAAEMLGTFFLSVGAAVGMEFWARWAHKALWHASLWHMHESHHLPREGPFELNDVFAIINAVPAIALLNYGFFHKGIFPGLCFGAGLGITVFGMAYMFVHDGLVHRRFPVGPIADVPYLRKVAAAHQLHHSEKFQGVPYGLFLGPMELDEVGGNEELEKEINRRIKRTNGL
;
A
#
# COMPACT_ATOMS: atom_id res chain seq x y z
N MET A 1 41.23 -20.48 -14.68
CA MET A 1 39.83 -20.09 -14.92
C MET A 1 38.98 -19.91 -13.64
N HIS A 2 39.38 -20.42 -12.46
CA HIS A 2 38.56 -20.35 -11.23
C HIS A 2 38.45 -18.94 -10.60
N ASN A 3 39.45 -18.08 -10.82
CA ASN A 3 39.57 -16.76 -10.18
C ASN A 3 38.63 -15.69 -10.78
N SER A 4 38.32 -15.77 -12.08
CA SER A 4 37.46 -14.78 -12.76
C SER A 4 35.98 -14.92 -12.37
N THR A 5 35.53 -16.15 -12.11
CA THR A 5 34.16 -16.44 -11.65
C THR A 5 33.94 -15.92 -10.23
N SER A 6 34.90 -16.15 -9.32
CA SER A 6 34.87 -15.63 -7.94
C SER A 6 34.78 -14.10 -7.90
N ILE A 7 35.61 -13.41 -8.70
CA ILE A 7 35.61 -11.94 -8.79
C ILE A 7 34.28 -11.42 -9.37
N ARG A 8 33.71 -12.09 -10.38
CA ARG A 8 32.39 -11.72 -10.94
C ARG A 8 31.26 -11.89 -9.91
N VAL A 9 31.28 -12.97 -9.13
CA VAL A 9 30.31 -13.20 -8.05
C VAL A 9 30.45 -12.13 -6.96
N ALA A 10 31.66 -11.83 -6.51
CA ALA A 10 31.92 -10.78 -5.52
C ALA A 10 31.46 -9.40 -5.98
N LYS A 11 31.77 -9.00 -7.23
CA LYS A 11 31.28 -7.74 -7.82
C LYS A 11 29.75 -7.69 -7.89
N ARG A 12 29.10 -8.81 -8.25
CA ARG A 12 27.63 -8.90 -8.30
C ARG A 12 27.00 -8.75 -6.91
N LEU A 13 27.58 -9.39 -5.89
CA LEU A 13 27.13 -9.27 -4.50
C LEU A 13 27.31 -7.85 -3.97
N ALA A 14 28.47 -7.23 -4.22
CA ALA A 14 28.74 -5.84 -3.84
C ALA A 14 27.75 -4.87 -4.50
N ARG A 15 27.46 -5.04 -5.81
CA ARG A 15 26.46 -4.25 -6.52
C ARG A 15 25.06 -4.41 -5.92
N LYS A 16 24.61 -5.65 -5.69
CA LYS A 16 23.32 -5.93 -5.04
C LYS A 16 23.22 -5.30 -3.64
N LYS A 17 24.31 -5.37 -2.86
CA LYS A 17 24.37 -4.74 -1.54
C LYS A 17 24.24 -3.22 -1.65
N SER A 18 24.97 -2.60 -2.57
CA SER A 18 24.89 -1.16 -2.83
C SER A 18 23.49 -0.74 -3.28
N GLU A 19 22.90 -1.46 -4.24
CA GLU A 19 21.52 -1.22 -4.69
C GLU A 19 20.54 -1.27 -3.51
N ARG A 20 20.61 -2.33 -2.68
CA ARG A 20 19.75 -2.47 -1.49
C ARG A 20 19.91 -1.32 -0.49
N VAL A 21 21.14 -0.84 -0.29
CA VAL A 21 21.41 0.32 0.58
C VAL A 21 20.82 1.59 -0.01
N THR A 22 21.07 1.88 -1.29
CA THR A 22 20.50 3.05 -1.97
C THR A 22 18.98 3.06 -1.87
N TYR A 23 18.36 1.90 -2.11
CA TYR A 23 16.93 1.75 -2.00
C TYR A 23 16.38 1.92 -0.59
N LEU A 24 17.06 1.37 0.42
CA LEU A 24 16.68 1.57 1.81
C LEU A 24 16.73 3.05 2.18
N ILE A 25 17.78 3.76 1.77
CA ILE A 25 17.89 5.22 1.98
C ILE A 25 16.75 5.94 1.27
N ALA A 26 16.46 5.60 0.01
CA ALA A 26 15.36 6.21 -0.74
C ALA A 26 13.99 5.98 -0.06
N ALA A 27 13.73 4.77 0.42
CA ALA A 27 12.51 4.44 1.15
C ALA A 27 12.41 5.22 2.47
N LEU A 28 13.49 5.30 3.25
CA LEU A 28 13.53 6.07 4.49
C LEU A 28 13.31 7.56 4.25
N MET A 29 14.00 8.15 3.26
CA MET A 29 13.84 9.56 2.90
C MET A 29 12.43 9.86 2.39
N SER A 30 11.85 8.96 1.59
CA SER A 30 10.48 9.12 1.08
C SER A 30 9.46 9.04 2.22
N SER A 31 9.58 8.04 3.10
CA SER A 31 8.71 7.90 4.27
C SER A 31 8.83 9.10 5.21
N LEU A 32 10.05 9.58 5.47
CA LEU A 32 10.28 10.77 6.29
C LEU A 32 9.68 12.02 5.63
N GLY A 33 9.90 12.20 4.33
CA GLY A 33 9.39 13.35 3.57
C GLY A 33 7.87 13.39 3.55
N ILE A 34 7.23 12.26 3.22
CA ILE A 34 5.77 12.13 3.21
C ILE A 34 5.18 12.34 4.61
N THR A 35 5.77 11.71 5.64
CA THR A 35 5.29 11.85 7.02
C THR A 35 5.41 13.29 7.51
N SER A 36 6.56 13.93 7.22
CA SER A 36 6.79 15.34 7.56
C SER A 36 5.81 16.25 6.83
N MET A 37 5.55 16.00 5.55
CA MET A 37 4.58 16.76 4.77
C MET A 37 3.15 16.59 5.32
N ALA A 38 2.76 15.39 5.72
CA ALA A 38 1.45 15.15 6.34
C ALA A 38 1.31 15.88 7.70
N ILE A 39 2.33 15.80 8.55
CA ILE A 39 2.37 16.52 9.83
C ILE A 39 2.28 18.03 9.61
N LEU A 40 3.08 18.57 8.69
CA LEU A 40 3.08 19.98 8.36
C LEU A 40 1.74 20.42 7.76
N ALA A 41 1.14 19.63 6.86
CA ALA A 41 -0.16 19.94 6.28
C ALA A 41 -1.26 20.01 7.35
N VAL A 42 -1.31 19.04 8.27
CA VAL A 42 -2.25 19.05 9.40
C VAL A 42 -1.98 20.25 10.31
N TYR A 43 -0.72 20.49 10.68
CA TYR A 43 -0.31 21.60 11.53
C TYR A 43 -0.71 22.95 10.91
N TYR A 44 -0.32 23.20 9.65
CA TYR A 44 -0.61 24.44 8.96
C TYR A 44 -2.10 24.65 8.83
N ARG A 45 -2.86 23.61 8.45
CA ARG A 45 -4.31 23.67 8.32
C ARG A 45 -4.96 24.23 9.59
N PHE A 46 -4.67 23.64 10.74
CA PHE A 46 -5.27 24.10 12.01
C PHE A 46 -4.67 25.43 12.48
N SER A 47 -3.36 25.65 12.26
CA SER A 47 -2.68 26.90 12.64
C SER A 47 -3.30 28.12 11.94
N TRP A 48 -3.47 28.06 10.61
CA TRP A 48 -4.07 29.18 9.87
C TRP A 48 -5.57 29.33 10.16
N GLN A 49 -6.28 28.24 10.43
CA GLN A 49 -7.70 28.30 10.76
C GLN A 49 -7.97 28.97 12.11
N MET A 50 -7.15 28.67 13.12
CA MET A 50 -7.30 29.23 14.45
C MET A 50 -7.07 30.74 14.47
N GLU A 51 -6.14 31.28 13.66
CA GLU A 51 -5.76 32.72 13.68
C GLU A 51 -5.42 33.25 15.09
N GLY A 52 -4.93 32.37 15.98
CA GLY A 52 -4.68 32.70 17.40
C GLY A 52 -5.91 32.63 18.31
N GLY A 53 -7.06 32.19 17.80
CA GLY A 53 -8.29 31.92 18.54
C GLY A 53 -8.33 30.55 19.23
N GLU A 54 -9.54 30.10 19.57
CA GLU A 54 -9.75 28.86 20.30
C GLU A 54 -9.41 27.60 19.48
N VAL A 55 -8.97 26.55 20.19
CA VAL A 55 -8.69 25.24 19.58
C VAL A 55 -9.99 24.59 19.11
N PRO A 56 -10.17 24.29 17.81
CA PRO A 56 -11.40 23.72 17.28
C PRO A 56 -11.47 22.21 17.53
N ALA A 57 -11.60 21.82 18.80
CA ALA A 57 -11.46 20.43 19.25
C ALA A 57 -12.41 19.46 18.54
N ALA A 58 -13.68 19.85 18.34
CA ALA A 58 -14.68 19.02 17.65
C ALA A 58 -14.27 18.71 16.20
N GLU A 59 -13.72 19.70 15.50
CA GLU A 59 -13.24 19.53 14.13
C GLU A 59 -11.96 18.71 14.08
N MET A 60 -11.01 18.94 14.99
CA MET A 60 -9.79 18.14 15.08
C MET A 60 -10.09 16.66 15.32
N LEU A 61 -10.99 16.37 16.27
CA LEU A 61 -11.43 15.01 16.55
C LEU A 61 -12.19 14.40 15.36
N GLY A 62 -13.09 15.16 14.74
CA GLY A 62 -13.81 14.73 13.54
C GLY A 62 -12.87 14.40 12.39
N THR A 63 -11.88 15.26 12.15
CA THR A 63 -10.82 15.06 11.14
C THR A 63 -10.03 13.78 11.41
N PHE A 64 -9.62 13.56 12.67
CA PHE A 64 -8.89 12.37 13.08
C PHE A 64 -9.71 11.09 12.89
N PHE A 65 -10.92 11.03 13.45
CA PHE A 65 -11.76 9.84 13.38
C PHE A 65 -12.18 9.53 11.95
N LEU A 66 -12.48 10.55 11.14
CA LEU A 66 -12.83 10.32 9.75
C LEU A 66 -11.61 9.91 8.91
N SER A 67 -10.40 10.37 9.24
CA SER A 67 -9.17 9.85 8.62
C SER A 67 -8.96 8.37 8.92
N VAL A 68 -9.05 7.96 10.19
CA VAL A 68 -8.94 6.54 10.58
C VAL A 68 -10.07 5.71 9.94
N GLY A 69 -11.30 6.21 10.00
CA GLY A 69 -12.47 5.55 9.43
C GLY A 69 -12.38 5.39 7.92
N ALA A 70 -11.93 6.42 7.20
CA ALA A 70 -11.73 6.35 5.76
C ALA A 70 -10.58 5.39 5.39
N ALA A 71 -9.47 5.38 6.14
CA ALA A 71 -8.38 4.44 5.91
C ALA A 71 -8.82 2.98 6.05
N VAL A 72 -9.62 2.67 7.07
CA VAL A 72 -10.21 1.33 7.26
C VAL A 72 -11.28 1.04 6.21
N GLY A 73 -12.18 1.99 5.94
CA GLY A 73 -13.25 1.86 4.95
C GLY A 73 -12.74 1.60 3.54
N MET A 74 -11.59 2.15 3.19
CA MET A 74 -10.94 1.91 1.90
C MET A 74 -10.54 0.45 1.68
N GLU A 75 -10.24 -0.34 2.72
CA GLU A 75 -10.01 -1.78 2.56
C GLU A 75 -11.29 -2.49 2.11
N PHE A 76 -12.44 -2.15 2.69
CA PHE A 76 -13.73 -2.72 2.30
C PHE A 76 -14.14 -2.27 0.89
N TRP A 77 -13.94 -0.99 0.57
CA TRP A 77 -14.16 -0.46 -0.76
C TRP A 77 -13.27 -1.15 -1.80
N ALA A 78 -11.96 -1.25 -1.56
CA ALA A 78 -11.01 -1.88 -2.47
C ALA A 78 -11.34 -3.36 -2.67
N ARG A 79 -11.64 -4.09 -1.59
CA ARG A 79 -12.09 -5.50 -1.66
C ARG A 79 -13.33 -5.65 -2.54
N TRP A 80 -14.35 -4.82 -2.32
CA TRP A 80 -15.57 -4.85 -3.11
C TRP A 80 -15.31 -4.49 -4.57
N ALA A 81 -14.61 -3.39 -4.83
CA ALA A 81 -14.30 -2.93 -6.19
C ALA A 81 -13.45 -3.96 -6.94
N HIS A 82 -12.49 -4.57 -6.27
CA HIS A 82 -11.64 -5.62 -6.83
C HIS A 82 -12.48 -6.81 -7.31
N LYS A 83 -13.39 -7.31 -6.46
CA LYS A 83 -14.28 -8.42 -6.83
C LYS A 83 -15.33 -8.03 -7.86
N ALA A 84 -16.06 -6.96 -7.60
CA ALA A 84 -17.29 -6.62 -8.33
C ALA A 84 -17.05 -5.81 -9.61
N LEU A 85 -15.92 -5.12 -9.71
CA LEU A 85 -15.58 -4.28 -10.87
C LEU A 85 -14.34 -4.80 -11.58
N TRP A 86 -13.21 -4.96 -10.89
CA TRP A 86 -11.92 -5.29 -11.53
C TRP A 86 -11.88 -6.72 -12.06
N HIS A 87 -12.50 -7.69 -11.36
CA HIS A 87 -12.71 -9.06 -11.85
C HIS A 87 -13.99 -9.25 -12.67
N ALA A 88 -14.60 -8.15 -13.10
CA ALA A 88 -15.82 -8.17 -13.92
C ALA A 88 -15.71 -7.16 -15.08
N SER A 89 -16.44 -6.05 -15.04
CA SER A 89 -16.52 -5.09 -16.14
C SER A 89 -15.20 -4.39 -16.46
N LEU A 90 -14.27 -4.32 -15.49
CA LEU A 90 -12.97 -3.66 -15.62
C LEU A 90 -11.80 -4.64 -15.73
N TRP A 91 -12.05 -5.92 -16.06
CA TRP A 91 -11.01 -6.94 -16.23
C TRP A 91 -9.93 -6.52 -17.22
N HIS A 92 -10.30 -5.93 -18.36
CA HIS A 92 -9.34 -5.46 -19.36
C HIS A 92 -8.31 -4.45 -18.82
N MET A 93 -8.59 -3.76 -17.70
CA MET A 93 -7.64 -2.87 -17.02
C MET A 93 -6.84 -3.59 -15.92
N HIS A 94 -7.41 -4.66 -15.34
CA HIS A 94 -6.82 -5.41 -14.24
C HIS A 94 -6.01 -6.63 -14.70
N GLU A 95 -6.26 -7.17 -15.90
CA GLU A 95 -5.60 -8.36 -16.44
C GLU A 95 -4.09 -8.23 -16.49
N SER A 96 -3.57 -7.04 -16.85
CA SER A 96 -2.14 -6.77 -16.86
C SER A 96 -1.47 -7.02 -15.51
N HIS A 97 -2.25 -6.99 -14.43
CA HIS A 97 -1.81 -7.22 -13.07
C HIS A 97 -1.67 -8.69 -12.70
N HIS A 98 -2.43 -9.57 -13.36
CA HIS A 98 -2.38 -11.03 -13.20
C HIS A 98 -1.29 -11.67 -14.07
N LEU A 99 -0.86 -10.96 -15.12
CA LEU A 99 0.16 -11.41 -16.05
C LEU A 99 1.58 -11.02 -15.61
N PRO A 100 2.62 -11.73 -16.09
CA PRO A 100 4.00 -11.30 -15.87
C PRO A 100 4.25 -9.89 -16.41
N ARG A 101 4.72 -9.00 -15.53
CA ARG A 101 4.97 -7.60 -15.84
C ARG A 101 6.11 -7.40 -16.86
N GLU A 102 5.88 -6.57 -17.87
CA GLU A 102 6.87 -6.24 -18.92
C GLU A 102 7.62 -4.91 -18.70
N GLY A 103 7.16 -4.05 -17.79
CA GLY A 103 7.71 -2.69 -17.61
C GLY A 103 7.39 -2.04 -16.26
N PRO A 104 7.81 -0.78 -16.03
CA PRO A 104 7.60 -0.08 -14.76
C PRO A 104 6.12 0.22 -14.46
N PHE A 105 5.28 0.31 -15.49
CA PHE A 105 3.86 0.65 -15.39
C PHE A 105 2.99 -0.48 -15.92
N GLU A 106 1.79 -0.61 -15.37
CA GLU A 106 0.72 -1.51 -15.81
C GLU A 106 -0.56 -0.69 -16.05
N LEU A 107 -1.45 -1.14 -16.94
CA LEU A 107 -2.75 -0.49 -17.13
C LEU A 107 -3.53 -0.42 -15.81
N ASN A 108 -3.37 -1.43 -14.95
CA ASN A 108 -3.93 -1.50 -13.61
C ASN A 108 -3.58 -0.28 -12.71
N ASP A 109 -2.47 0.40 -12.97
CA ASP A 109 -2.05 1.58 -12.19
C ASP A 109 -3.07 2.73 -12.27
N VAL A 110 -3.95 2.71 -13.29
CA VAL A 110 -5.09 3.62 -13.41
C VAL A 110 -6.00 3.61 -12.18
N PHE A 111 -6.16 2.48 -11.48
CA PHE A 111 -7.00 2.41 -10.30
C PHE A 111 -6.41 3.19 -9.13
N ALA A 112 -5.07 3.27 -9.03
CA ALA A 112 -4.44 4.15 -8.06
C ALA A 112 -4.75 5.62 -8.37
N ILE A 113 -4.71 6.03 -9.64
CA ILE A 113 -5.05 7.39 -10.07
C ILE A 113 -6.52 7.72 -9.78
N ILE A 114 -7.44 6.81 -10.12
CA ILE A 114 -8.89 6.98 -9.88
C ILE A 114 -9.19 7.22 -8.40
N ASN A 115 -8.47 6.56 -7.48
CA ASN A 115 -8.63 6.77 -6.04
C ASN A 115 -7.83 7.99 -5.51
N ALA A 116 -6.72 8.36 -6.17
CA ALA A 116 -5.92 9.52 -5.77
C ALA A 116 -6.62 10.86 -6.07
N VAL A 117 -7.32 10.96 -7.21
CA VAL A 117 -8.06 12.18 -7.60
C VAL A 117 -9.06 12.65 -6.52
N PRO A 118 -10.00 11.81 -6.02
CA PRO A 118 -10.91 12.23 -4.97
C PRO A 118 -10.20 12.54 -3.65
N ALA A 119 -9.11 11.82 -3.31
CA ALA A 119 -8.32 12.12 -2.12
C ALA A 119 -7.70 13.53 -2.19
N ILE A 120 -7.10 13.88 -3.34
CA ILE A 120 -6.51 15.21 -3.58
C ILE A 120 -7.59 16.30 -3.54
N ALA A 121 -8.75 16.07 -4.16
CA ALA A 121 -9.85 17.02 -4.15
C ALA A 121 -10.35 17.29 -2.71
N LEU A 122 -10.52 16.24 -1.92
CA LEU A 122 -10.93 16.32 -0.51
C LEU A 122 -9.88 17.03 0.37
N LEU A 123 -8.60 16.72 0.19
CA LEU A 123 -7.50 17.39 0.87
C LEU A 123 -7.44 18.87 0.50
N ASN A 124 -7.54 19.21 -0.79
CA ASN A 124 -7.51 20.58 -1.27
C ASN A 124 -8.68 21.40 -0.69
N TYR A 125 -9.90 20.92 -0.84
CA TYR A 125 -11.08 21.58 -0.30
C TYR A 125 -10.98 21.73 1.22
N GLY A 126 -10.62 20.65 1.92
CA GLY A 126 -10.51 20.66 3.37
C GLY A 126 -9.38 21.52 3.92
N PHE A 127 -8.32 21.74 3.15
CA PHE A 127 -7.18 22.58 3.55
C PHE A 127 -7.46 24.08 3.41
N PHE A 128 -8.24 24.49 2.40
CA PHE A 128 -8.46 25.91 2.07
C PHE A 128 -9.78 26.49 2.62
N HIS A 129 -10.61 25.70 3.30
CA HIS A 129 -11.88 26.15 3.87
C HIS A 129 -11.93 25.89 5.37
N LYS A 130 -12.54 26.83 6.12
CA LYS A 130 -12.69 26.73 7.58
C LYS A 130 -13.96 25.97 7.97
N GLY A 131 -13.91 25.34 9.13
CA GLY A 131 -15.07 24.76 9.79
C GLY A 131 -15.15 23.24 9.69
N ILE A 132 -16.15 22.68 10.39
CA ILE A 132 -16.24 21.24 10.64
C ILE A 132 -16.33 20.42 9.35
N PHE A 133 -17.13 20.86 8.38
CA PHE A 133 -17.32 20.10 7.14
C PHE A 133 -16.04 20.03 6.29
N PRO A 134 -15.32 21.15 6.01
CA PRO A 134 -13.99 21.09 5.44
C PRO A 134 -12.99 20.24 6.23
N GLY A 135 -13.02 20.29 7.57
CA GLY A 135 -12.18 19.41 8.42
C GLY A 135 -12.47 17.93 8.20
N LEU A 136 -13.74 17.56 8.08
CA LEU A 136 -14.15 16.21 7.71
C LEU A 136 -13.67 15.82 6.30
N CYS A 137 -13.81 16.69 5.31
CA CYS A 137 -13.26 16.44 3.96
C CYS A 137 -11.75 16.20 4.01
N PHE A 138 -11.01 17.04 4.75
CA PHE A 138 -9.57 16.89 4.93
C PHE A 138 -9.23 15.54 5.58
N GLY A 139 -9.96 15.16 6.64
CA GLY A 139 -9.84 13.87 7.30
C GLY A 139 -10.05 12.70 6.34
N ALA A 140 -11.15 12.70 5.58
CA ALA A 140 -11.42 11.65 4.59
C ALA A 140 -10.32 11.55 3.53
N GLY A 141 -9.86 12.68 2.98
CA GLY A 141 -8.76 12.73 2.02
C GLY A 141 -7.44 12.19 2.59
N LEU A 142 -7.12 12.51 3.85
CA LEU A 142 -5.98 11.93 4.57
C LEU A 142 -6.12 10.42 4.71
N GLY A 143 -7.29 9.92 5.12
CA GLY A 143 -7.53 8.48 5.29
C GLY A 143 -7.37 7.69 3.99
N ILE A 144 -7.92 8.20 2.88
CA ILE A 144 -7.76 7.59 1.55
C ILE A 144 -6.27 7.59 1.15
N THR A 145 -5.56 8.68 1.41
CA THR A 145 -4.12 8.80 1.10
C THR A 145 -3.29 7.81 1.92
N VAL A 146 -3.56 7.69 3.23
CA VAL A 146 -2.90 6.73 4.13
C VAL A 146 -3.13 5.31 3.64
N PHE A 147 -4.37 4.94 3.30
CA PHE A 147 -4.65 3.63 2.73
C PHE A 147 -3.92 3.42 1.40
N GLY A 148 -3.97 4.40 0.48
CA GLY A 148 -3.28 4.32 -0.81
C GLY A 148 -1.77 4.11 -0.67
N MET A 149 -1.13 4.78 0.29
CA MET A 149 0.29 4.57 0.60
C MET A 149 0.54 3.17 1.18
N ALA A 150 -0.28 2.73 2.14
CA ALA A 150 -0.17 1.39 2.71
C ALA A 150 -0.34 0.31 1.63
N TYR A 151 -1.31 0.49 0.73
CA TYR A 151 -1.55 -0.36 -0.43
C TYR A 151 -0.32 -0.38 -1.34
N MET A 152 0.20 0.77 -1.75
CA MET A 152 1.41 0.85 -2.59
C MET A 152 2.60 0.11 -1.96
N PHE A 153 2.91 0.33 -0.67
CA PHE A 153 4.04 -0.36 -0.03
C PHE A 153 3.79 -1.87 0.11
N VAL A 154 2.60 -2.30 0.50
CA VAL A 154 2.32 -3.73 0.72
C VAL A 154 2.06 -4.45 -0.59
N HIS A 155 1.13 -4.00 -1.40
CA HIS A 155 0.79 -4.59 -2.68
C HIS A 155 1.95 -4.47 -3.69
N ASP A 156 2.27 -3.26 -4.14
CA ASP A 156 3.25 -3.05 -5.21
C ASP A 156 4.68 -3.36 -4.74
N GLY A 157 5.02 -2.91 -3.54
CA GLY A 157 6.33 -3.10 -2.95
C GLY A 157 6.57 -4.53 -2.45
N LEU A 158 5.77 -5.02 -1.50
CA LEU A 158 6.00 -6.32 -0.85
C LEU A 158 5.50 -7.50 -1.68
N VAL A 159 4.29 -7.44 -2.23
CA VAL A 159 3.71 -8.56 -2.99
C VAL A 159 4.35 -8.65 -4.37
N HIS A 160 4.30 -7.57 -5.12
CA HIS A 160 4.74 -7.51 -6.52
C HIS A 160 6.22 -7.16 -6.71
N ARG A 161 6.91 -6.77 -5.63
CA ARG A 161 8.35 -6.48 -5.65
C ARG A 161 8.74 -5.41 -6.68
N ARG A 162 7.84 -4.45 -6.95
CA ARG A 162 8.09 -3.33 -7.85
C ARG A 162 9.21 -2.43 -7.33
N PHE A 163 9.29 -2.29 -6.01
CA PHE A 163 10.37 -1.61 -5.30
C PHE A 163 10.59 -2.27 -3.93
N PRO A 164 11.79 -2.15 -3.36
CA PRO A 164 12.10 -2.74 -2.06
C PRO A 164 11.43 -1.98 -0.91
N VAL A 165 10.92 -2.74 0.06
CA VAL A 165 10.14 -2.22 1.21
C VAL A 165 10.90 -2.35 2.55
N GLY A 166 12.18 -2.71 2.50
CA GLY A 166 13.03 -2.85 3.68
C GLY A 166 12.45 -3.82 4.72
N PRO A 167 12.43 -3.46 6.02
CA PRO A 167 12.05 -4.35 7.11
C PRO A 167 10.56 -4.72 7.14
N ILE A 168 9.71 -4.01 6.37
CA ILE A 168 8.28 -4.31 6.24
C ILE A 168 8.05 -5.74 5.75
N ALA A 169 8.96 -6.27 4.92
CA ALA A 169 8.90 -7.64 4.42
C ALA A 169 9.08 -8.72 5.51
N ASP A 170 9.64 -8.35 6.65
CA ASP A 170 9.94 -9.27 7.75
C ASP A 170 8.79 -9.36 8.77
N VAL A 171 7.81 -8.46 8.69
CA VAL A 171 6.63 -8.45 9.57
C VAL A 171 5.76 -9.68 9.29
N PRO A 172 5.51 -10.56 10.28
CA PRO A 172 4.80 -11.83 10.07
C PRO A 172 3.42 -11.65 9.42
N TYR A 173 2.64 -10.67 9.86
CA TYR A 173 1.31 -10.40 9.30
C TYR A 173 1.37 -9.95 7.84
N LEU A 174 2.28 -9.04 7.49
CA LEU A 174 2.42 -8.57 6.11
C LEU A 174 2.95 -9.67 5.18
N ARG A 175 3.75 -10.60 5.71
CA ARG A 175 4.12 -11.82 4.99
C ARG A 175 2.91 -12.71 4.71
N LYS A 176 2.01 -12.87 5.69
CA LYS A 176 0.74 -13.60 5.52
C LYS A 176 -0.15 -12.93 4.47
N VAL A 177 -0.30 -11.61 4.51
CA VAL A 177 -1.02 -10.82 3.49
C VAL A 177 -0.41 -11.04 2.10
N ALA A 178 0.91 -10.96 1.98
CA ALA A 178 1.58 -11.15 0.70
C ALA A 178 1.46 -12.58 0.15
N ALA A 179 1.40 -13.58 1.02
CA ALA A 179 1.11 -14.97 0.65
C ALA A 179 -0.34 -15.13 0.19
N ALA A 180 -1.29 -14.53 0.91
CA ALA A 180 -2.71 -14.55 0.57
C ALA A 180 -2.97 -13.92 -0.81
N HIS A 181 -2.36 -12.78 -1.09
CA HIS A 181 -2.47 -12.13 -2.40
C HIS A 181 -1.78 -12.94 -3.51
N GLN A 182 -0.72 -13.70 -3.22
CA GLN A 182 -0.15 -14.61 -4.21
C GLN A 182 -1.12 -15.73 -4.62
N LEU A 183 -1.93 -16.21 -3.68
CA LEU A 183 -2.96 -17.22 -3.96
C LEU A 183 -4.07 -16.63 -4.84
N HIS A 184 -4.43 -15.36 -4.65
CA HIS A 184 -5.34 -14.65 -5.54
C HIS A 184 -4.87 -14.70 -7.01
N HIS A 185 -3.60 -14.35 -7.27
CA HIS A 185 -2.98 -14.42 -8.61
C HIS A 185 -2.86 -15.85 -9.17
N SER A 186 -3.02 -16.88 -8.34
CA SER A 186 -3.06 -18.27 -8.80
C SER A 186 -4.47 -18.72 -9.20
N GLU A 187 -5.47 -17.84 -9.06
CA GLU A 187 -6.88 -18.08 -9.35
C GLU A 187 -7.51 -19.26 -8.57
N LYS A 188 -6.82 -19.75 -7.54
CA LYS A 188 -7.36 -20.74 -6.60
C LYS A 188 -8.57 -20.15 -5.86
N PHE A 189 -9.41 -21.03 -5.32
CA PHE A 189 -10.58 -20.64 -4.53
C PHE A 189 -11.51 -19.66 -5.26
N GLN A 190 -11.68 -19.83 -6.58
CA GLN A 190 -12.50 -18.94 -7.42
C GLN A 190 -12.01 -17.47 -7.38
N GLY A 191 -10.69 -17.26 -7.30
CA GLY A 191 -10.08 -15.93 -7.24
C GLY A 191 -10.07 -15.29 -5.86
N VAL A 192 -10.46 -15.98 -4.79
CA VAL A 192 -10.32 -15.46 -3.40
C VAL A 192 -8.85 -15.54 -2.96
N PRO A 193 -8.31 -14.52 -2.28
CA PRO A 193 -8.96 -13.33 -1.72
C PRO A 193 -8.99 -12.09 -2.63
N TYR A 194 -9.91 -11.16 -2.38
CA TYR A 194 -9.99 -9.88 -3.10
C TYR A 194 -9.53 -8.68 -2.26
N GLY A 195 -9.59 -8.77 -0.93
CA GLY A 195 -9.01 -7.80 -0.01
C GLY A 195 -7.49 -7.94 0.07
N LEU A 196 -6.80 -6.84 0.34
CA LEU A 196 -5.37 -6.87 0.57
C LEU A 196 -5.08 -7.30 2.02
N PHE A 197 -5.48 -6.47 2.97
CA PHE A 197 -5.23 -6.73 4.39
C PHE A 197 -6.19 -7.78 4.95
N LEU A 198 -7.43 -7.84 4.46
CA LEU A 198 -8.40 -8.86 4.85
C LEU A 198 -8.20 -10.20 4.11
N GLY A 199 -7.27 -10.28 3.16
CA GLY A 199 -7.08 -11.47 2.35
C GLY A 199 -6.83 -12.77 3.14
N PRO A 200 -6.03 -12.77 4.22
CA PRO A 200 -5.91 -13.94 5.08
C PRO A 200 -7.22 -14.42 5.72
N MET A 201 -8.13 -13.49 6.06
CA MET A 201 -9.44 -13.81 6.64
C MET A 201 -10.39 -14.36 5.57
N GLU A 202 -10.38 -13.79 4.36
CA GLU A 202 -11.18 -14.33 3.26
C GLU A 202 -10.76 -15.74 2.85
N LEU A 203 -9.46 -16.05 2.93
CA LEU A 203 -8.98 -17.41 2.70
C LEU A 203 -9.43 -18.38 3.79
N ASP A 204 -9.49 -17.95 5.05
CA ASP A 204 -10.01 -18.74 6.15
C ASP A 204 -11.48 -19.12 5.92
N GLU A 205 -12.30 -18.15 5.49
CA GLU A 205 -13.73 -18.34 5.17
C GLU A 205 -13.99 -19.38 4.06
N VAL A 206 -13.04 -19.57 3.14
CA VAL A 206 -13.15 -20.54 2.03
C VAL A 206 -12.33 -21.82 2.24
N GLY A 207 -11.77 -22.02 3.45
CA GLY A 207 -10.97 -23.21 3.78
C GLY A 207 -9.56 -23.24 3.16
N GLY A 208 -9.02 -22.09 2.76
CA GLY A 208 -7.72 -21.94 2.08
C GLY A 208 -6.50 -21.90 3.01
N ASN A 209 -6.65 -22.13 4.31
CA ASN A 209 -5.56 -22.01 5.30
C ASN A 209 -4.36 -22.92 5.02
N GLU A 210 -4.59 -24.15 4.56
CA GLU A 210 -3.49 -25.07 4.27
C GLU A 210 -2.61 -24.57 3.12
N GLU A 211 -3.23 -24.06 2.06
CA GLU A 211 -2.52 -23.47 0.92
C GLU A 211 -1.82 -22.16 1.30
N LEU A 212 -2.45 -21.37 2.18
CA LEU A 212 -1.85 -20.15 2.72
C LEU A 212 -0.57 -20.47 3.51
N GLU A 213 -0.59 -21.45 4.40
CA GLU A 213 0.58 -21.88 5.17
C GLU A 213 1.68 -22.45 4.27
N LYS A 214 1.33 -23.21 3.22
CA LYS A 214 2.31 -23.67 2.22
C LYS A 214 3.01 -22.50 1.54
N GLU A 215 2.27 -21.46 1.14
CA GLU A 215 2.84 -20.29 0.47
C GLU A 215 3.67 -19.41 1.43
N ILE A 216 3.26 -19.26 2.69
CA ILE A 216 4.07 -18.58 3.72
C ILE A 216 5.40 -19.30 3.89
N ASN A 217 5.39 -20.63 4.07
CA ASN A 217 6.59 -21.43 4.21
C ASN A 217 7.50 -21.35 2.98
N ARG A 218 6.91 -21.35 1.78
CA ARG A 218 7.66 -21.14 0.52
C ARG A 218 8.34 -19.78 0.50
N ARG A 219 7.66 -18.72 0.94
CA ARG A 219 8.21 -17.36 1.03
C ARG A 219 9.35 -17.27 2.04
N ILE A 220 9.21 -17.88 3.22
CA ILE A 220 10.27 -17.94 4.25
C ILE A 220 11.52 -18.65 3.70
N LYS A 221 11.35 -19.83 3.08
CA LYS A 221 12.46 -20.57 2.47
C LYS A 221 13.18 -19.74 1.40
N ARG A 222 12.43 -19.00 0.58
CA ARG A 222 13.01 -18.11 -0.45
C ARG A 222 13.79 -16.94 0.15
N THR A 223 13.38 -16.42 1.30
CA THR A 223 14.09 -15.35 2.00
C THR A 223 15.34 -15.86 2.70
N ASN A 224 15.29 -17.06 3.30
CA ASN A 224 16.41 -17.64 4.06
C ASN A 224 17.45 -18.39 3.19
N GLY A 225 17.09 -18.76 1.97
CA GLY A 225 17.98 -19.41 0.99
C GLY A 225 18.76 -18.43 0.09
N LEU A 226 18.68 -17.13 0.38
CA LEU A 226 19.44 -16.04 -0.24
C LEU A 226 20.50 -15.52 0.73
#